data_AF-A0A952K2R4-F1
#
_entry.id   AF-A0A952K2R4-F1
#
_cell.length_a   1.000
_cell.length_b   1.000
_cell.length_c   1.000
_cell.angle_alpha   90.00
_cell.angle_beta   90.00
_cell.angle_gamma   90.00
#
_symmetry.space_group_name_H-M   'P 1'
#
loop_
_entity.id
_entity.type
_entity.pdbx_description
1 polymer ?
#
loop_
_entity_poly.entity_id
_entity_poly.type
_entity_poly.pdbx_seq_one_letter_code
_entity_poly.pdbx_strand_id
1 'polypeptide(L)'
;MPAEAVIAEGGGDRAIPLDEMRPGMRAVVYPGATVPADGVVLEGSSSVDLSLVTGESVPVEVGPGTEVVGASVNGRGRLLVFVSTVGGQTRFGAILRALQAAQATKAPVQRLADRVSSVFVPIVLVLALMTFVGWVALGSVSAGTALVHATAVVLIACPCALGLATPAAIMTGAGRAAELGVLLKGGGTIEAASRVDTVVLDKTGTITQGAMTLAEVRTLDGAATDEVLGLAAAVETGSEHPIAGAVVAAARSRDIAIPPSSDHRVTPGAGATARVRGATIDVCRPQARETRATPVADGLAAHGATPFVVRRDGVPIGVVGVVDRIKPEASSAIARLRAMGISVSMVTG
;
A
#
# COMPACT_ATOMS: atom_id res chain seq x y z
N MET A 1 7.38 -13.84 0.02
CA MET A 1 7.70 -14.65 -1.18
C MET A 1 7.52 -16.11 -0.82
N PRO A 2 7.02 -16.96 -1.75
CA PRO A 2 6.87 -18.39 -1.49
C PRO A 2 8.25 -19.04 -1.31
N ALA A 3 8.32 -20.13 -0.53
CA ALA A 3 9.57 -20.86 -0.35
C ALA A 3 9.97 -21.64 -1.61
N GLU A 4 8.97 -22.11 -2.36
CA GLU A 4 9.13 -22.92 -3.56
C GLU A 4 8.34 -22.31 -4.73
N ALA A 5 8.86 -22.50 -5.94
CA ALA A 5 8.20 -22.17 -7.20
C ALA A 5 7.96 -23.46 -7.99
N VAL A 6 6.85 -23.54 -8.72
CA VAL A 6 6.57 -24.70 -9.59
C VAL A 6 6.93 -24.33 -11.02
N ILE A 7 7.71 -25.17 -11.70
CA ILE A 7 8.11 -25.00 -13.11
C ILE A 7 7.54 -26.10 -13.99
N ALA A 8 7.22 -25.76 -15.24
CA ALA A 8 6.83 -26.72 -16.27
C ALA A 8 8.05 -27.20 -17.05
N GLU A 9 8.39 -28.49 -16.94
CA GLU A 9 9.47 -29.15 -17.70
C GLU A 9 8.91 -30.37 -18.43
N GLY A 10 8.86 -30.34 -19.77
CA GLY A 10 8.85 -31.46 -20.74
C GLY A 10 7.89 -32.66 -20.57
N GLY A 11 7.13 -32.75 -19.47
CA GLY A 11 6.42 -33.95 -19.03
C GLY A 11 5.75 -33.82 -17.65
N GLY A 12 5.90 -32.71 -16.93
CA GLY A 12 5.16 -32.45 -15.70
C GLY A 12 5.51 -31.12 -15.02
N ASP A 13 4.81 -30.86 -13.92
CA ASP A 13 5.03 -29.71 -13.04
C ASP A 13 5.99 -30.14 -11.91
N ARG A 14 7.10 -29.42 -11.71
CA ARG A 14 8.12 -29.71 -10.69
C ARG A 14 8.31 -28.53 -9.74
N ALA A 15 8.25 -28.78 -8.43
CA ALA A 15 8.61 -27.78 -7.44
C ALA A 15 10.14 -27.62 -7.37
N ILE A 16 10.60 -26.37 -7.34
CA ILE A 16 11.99 -25.98 -7.13
C ILE A 16 12.07 -24.93 -6.03
N PRO A 17 13.17 -24.87 -5.26
CA PRO A 17 13.46 -23.74 -4.39
C PRO A 17 13.43 -22.40 -5.15
N LEU A 18 12.90 -21.35 -4.53
CA LEU A 18 12.76 -20.05 -5.20
C LEU A 18 14.12 -19.44 -5.63
N ASP A 19 15.18 -19.72 -4.89
CA ASP A 19 16.56 -19.29 -5.17
C ASP A 19 17.19 -19.98 -6.39
N GLU A 20 16.68 -21.14 -6.80
CA GLU A 20 17.10 -21.82 -8.03
C GLU A 20 16.42 -21.27 -9.29
N MET A 21 15.41 -20.40 -9.12
CA MET A 21 14.64 -19.85 -10.23
C MET A 21 15.48 -18.92 -11.11
N ARG A 22 15.40 -19.10 -12.43
CA ARG A 22 16.15 -18.31 -13.41
C ARG A 22 15.23 -17.68 -14.47
N PRO A 23 15.62 -16.52 -15.03
CA PRO A 23 14.99 -15.99 -16.23
C PRO A 23 14.97 -17.05 -17.36
N GLY A 24 13.88 -17.10 -18.11
CA GLY A 24 13.69 -18.09 -19.17
C GLY A 24 12.91 -19.34 -18.75
N MET A 25 12.76 -19.59 -17.46
CA MET A 25 11.94 -20.70 -16.96
C MET A 25 10.44 -20.45 -17.18
N ARG A 26 9.66 -21.53 -17.23
CA ARG A 26 8.18 -21.47 -17.32
C ARG A 26 7.61 -21.84 -15.96
N ALA A 27 7.14 -20.85 -15.21
CA ALA A 27 6.54 -21.04 -13.91
C ALA A 27 5.06 -21.37 -14.02
N VAL A 28 4.59 -22.36 -13.28
CA VAL A 28 3.17 -22.68 -13.13
C VAL A 28 2.68 -22.01 -11.86
N VAL A 29 1.66 -21.17 -11.99
CA VAL A 29 1.01 -20.52 -10.85
C VAL A 29 -0.40 -21.07 -10.72
N TYR A 30 -0.61 -21.85 -9.65
CA TYR A 30 -1.91 -22.42 -9.34
C TYR A 30 -2.86 -21.38 -8.75
N PRO A 31 -4.17 -21.66 -8.73
CA PRO A 31 -5.15 -20.78 -8.09
C PRO A 31 -4.80 -20.50 -6.63
N GLY A 32 -4.86 -19.23 -6.21
CA GLY A 32 -4.50 -18.77 -4.87
C GLY A 32 -2.99 -18.72 -4.57
N ALA A 33 -2.13 -19.17 -5.48
CA ALA A 33 -0.68 -19.17 -5.27
C ALA A 33 -0.07 -17.79 -5.54
N THR A 34 1.00 -17.47 -4.81
CA THR A 34 1.78 -16.26 -5.07
C THR A 34 2.64 -16.43 -6.33
N VAL A 35 2.64 -15.43 -7.20
CA VAL A 35 3.51 -15.36 -8.37
C VAL A 35 4.97 -15.24 -7.88
N PRO A 36 5.84 -16.19 -8.22
CA PRO A 36 7.18 -16.28 -7.63
C PRO A 36 8.17 -15.21 -8.15
N ALA A 37 7.96 -14.73 -9.38
CA ALA A 37 8.89 -13.83 -10.08
C ALA A 37 8.14 -12.99 -11.14
N ASP A 38 8.75 -11.90 -11.59
CA ASP A 38 8.17 -11.07 -12.65
C ASP A 38 8.23 -11.80 -14.00
N GLY A 39 7.18 -11.71 -14.81
CA GLY A 39 7.11 -12.47 -16.05
C GLY A 39 5.96 -12.08 -16.96
N VAL A 40 5.77 -12.88 -18.02
CA VAL A 40 4.68 -12.71 -19.00
C VAL A 40 3.87 -14.00 -19.05
N VAL A 41 2.54 -13.89 -19.01
CA VAL A 41 1.66 -15.06 -19.14
C VAL A 41 1.79 -15.65 -20.54
N LEU A 42 2.09 -16.94 -20.63
CA LEU A 42 2.10 -17.72 -21.86
C LEU A 42 0.74 -18.37 -22.12
N GLU A 43 0.14 -18.98 -21.10
CA GLU A 43 -1.11 -19.73 -21.20
C GLU A 43 -1.96 -19.53 -19.94
N GLY A 44 -3.28 -19.67 -20.12
CA GLY A 44 -4.27 -19.48 -19.06
C GLY A 44 -4.76 -18.03 -18.93
N SER A 45 -5.85 -17.88 -18.18
CA SER A 45 -6.46 -16.58 -17.85
C SER A 45 -6.90 -16.60 -16.40
N SER A 46 -6.62 -15.53 -15.66
CA SER A 46 -6.97 -15.41 -14.25
C SER A 46 -7.00 -13.93 -13.84
N SER A 47 -7.49 -13.65 -12.65
CA SER A 47 -7.29 -12.38 -11.96
C SER A 47 -6.02 -12.44 -11.11
N VAL A 48 -5.32 -11.33 -10.95
CA VAL A 48 -4.11 -11.23 -10.13
C VAL A 48 -4.25 -10.06 -9.17
N ASP A 49 -4.18 -10.35 -7.87
CA ASP A 49 -4.23 -9.36 -6.80
C ASP A 49 -2.84 -8.70 -6.65
N LEU A 50 -2.80 -7.40 -6.97
CA LEU A 50 -1.62 -6.54 -6.87
C LEU A 50 -1.60 -5.69 -5.60
N SER A 51 -2.55 -5.85 -4.68
CA SER A 51 -2.70 -4.99 -3.49
C SER A 51 -1.42 -4.88 -2.65
N LEU A 52 -0.63 -5.95 -2.56
CA LEU A 52 0.66 -5.94 -1.85
C LEU A 52 1.76 -5.10 -2.53
N VAL A 53 1.62 -4.81 -3.82
CA VAL A 53 2.62 -4.10 -4.63
C VAL A 53 2.15 -2.68 -4.97
N THR A 54 0.88 -2.53 -5.39
CA THR A 54 0.32 -1.26 -5.85
C THR A 54 -0.59 -0.58 -4.82
N GLY A 55 -1.04 -1.30 -3.79
CA GLY A 55 -2.05 -0.81 -2.84
C GLY A 55 -3.48 -0.84 -3.39
N GLU A 56 -3.67 -1.05 -4.69
CA GLU A 56 -4.99 -1.13 -5.31
C GLU A 56 -5.68 -2.46 -4.99
N SER A 57 -6.87 -2.41 -4.42
CA SER A 57 -7.62 -3.59 -3.96
C SER A 57 -8.35 -4.33 -5.08
N VAL A 58 -8.31 -3.81 -6.30
CA VAL A 58 -8.96 -4.39 -7.47
C VAL A 58 -7.97 -5.34 -8.16
N PRO A 59 -8.26 -6.66 -8.21
CA PRO A 59 -7.45 -7.60 -8.96
C PRO A 59 -7.40 -7.22 -10.43
N VAL A 60 -6.22 -7.35 -11.03
CA VAL A 60 -5.99 -7.10 -12.45
C VAL A 60 -6.14 -8.39 -13.20
N GLU A 61 -7.02 -8.41 -14.18
CA GLU A 61 -7.23 -9.55 -15.06
C GLU A 61 -6.04 -9.74 -16.01
N VAL A 62 -5.54 -10.96 -16.12
CA VAL A 62 -4.38 -11.33 -16.92
C VAL A 62 -4.65 -12.51 -17.84
N GLY A 63 -4.03 -12.49 -19.01
CA GLY A 63 -4.07 -13.57 -20.00
C GLY A 63 -2.81 -13.57 -20.87
N PRO A 64 -2.74 -14.43 -21.90
CA PRO A 64 -1.53 -14.60 -22.71
C PRO A 64 -1.00 -13.26 -23.25
N GLY A 65 0.30 -13.01 -23.08
CA GLY A 65 0.98 -11.78 -23.45
C GLY A 65 0.94 -10.66 -22.41
N THR A 66 0.22 -10.83 -21.30
CA THR A 66 0.15 -9.83 -20.21
C THR A 66 1.31 -10.02 -19.23
N GLU A 67 1.90 -8.92 -18.75
CA GLU A 67 2.92 -8.96 -17.68
C GLU A 67 2.28 -9.26 -16.32
N VAL A 68 2.97 -10.06 -15.51
CA VAL A 68 2.63 -10.34 -14.11
C VAL A 68 3.81 -9.98 -13.20
N VAL A 69 3.48 -9.50 -12.00
CA VAL A 69 4.47 -9.00 -11.04
C VAL A 69 4.67 -10.03 -9.93
N GLY A 70 5.91 -10.33 -9.58
CA GLY A 70 6.24 -11.18 -8.45
C GLY A 70 5.66 -10.64 -7.14
N ALA A 71 5.35 -11.55 -6.22
CA ALA A 71 4.60 -11.30 -4.98
C ALA A 71 3.10 -11.01 -5.12
N SER A 72 2.57 -10.85 -6.34
CA SER A 72 1.13 -10.80 -6.56
C SER A 72 0.46 -12.16 -6.30
N VAL A 73 -0.82 -12.18 -5.94
CA VAL A 73 -1.55 -13.43 -5.68
C VAL A 73 -2.43 -13.77 -6.87
N ASN A 74 -2.30 -14.99 -7.39
CA ASN A 74 -3.16 -15.47 -8.46
C ASN A 74 -4.55 -15.81 -7.95
N GLY A 75 -5.58 -15.47 -8.72
CA GLY A 75 -6.99 -15.78 -8.47
C GLY A 75 -7.33 -17.23 -8.78
N ARG A 76 -8.37 -17.46 -9.59
CA ARG A 76 -8.93 -18.81 -9.83
C ARG A 76 -8.34 -19.61 -10.98
N GLY A 77 -7.67 -18.97 -11.94
CA GLY A 77 -7.14 -19.63 -13.13
C GLY A 77 -5.75 -20.23 -12.92
N ARG A 78 -5.42 -21.33 -13.59
CA ARG A 78 -4.03 -21.80 -13.69
C ARG A 78 -3.30 -20.93 -14.72
N LEU A 79 -2.17 -20.34 -14.35
CA LEU A 79 -1.34 -19.55 -15.24
C LEU A 79 -0.02 -20.26 -15.53
N LEU A 80 0.40 -20.22 -16.78
CA LEU A 80 1.78 -20.53 -17.18
C LEU A 80 2.49 -19.22 -17.47
N VAL A 81 3.55 -18.91 -16.74
CA VAL A 81 4.25 -17.63 -16.77
C VAL A 81 5.68 -17.84 -17.25
N PHE A 82 6.09 -17.12 -18.28
CA PHE A 82 7.49 -17.00 -18.67
C PHE A 82 8.22 -16.04 -17.74
N VAL A 83 9.20 -16.54 -17.01
CA VAL A 83 9.96 -15.77 -16.03
C VAL A 83 10.92 -14.82 -16.74
N SER A 84 10.74 -13.52 -16.51
CA SER A 84 11.60 -12.47 -17.07
C SER A 84 12.70 -12.05 -16.09
N THR A 85 12.33 -11.84 -14.83
CA THR A 85 13.20 -11.26 -13.80
C THR A 85 13.00 -11.95 -12.47
N VAL A 86 14.08 -12.25 -11.74
CA VAL A 86 14.05 -13.00 -10.47
C VAL A 86 14.74 -12.25 -9.34
N GLY A 87 14.43 -12.64 -8.10
CA GLY A 87 15.09 -12.16 -6.89
C GLY A 87 15.02 -10.64 -6.69
N GLY A 88 16.14 -10.05 -6.27
CA GLY A 88 16.22 -8.62 -5.98
C GLY A 88 15.97 -7.69 -7.17
N GLN A 89 16.06 -8.20 -8.41
CA GLN A 89 15.82 -7.40 -9.62
C GLN A 89 14.33 -7.28 -9.97
N THR A 90 13.45 -8.07 -9.33
CA THR A 90 12.00 -7.93 -9.50
C THR A 90 11.51 -6.56 -9.01
N ARG A 91 10.31 -6.14 -9.45
CA ARG A 91 9.65 -4.92 -8.97
C ARG A 91 9.50 -4.94 -7.45
N PHE A 92 9.05 -6.06 -6.88
CA PHE A 92 8.97 -6.22 -5.42
C PHE A 92 10.35 -6.21 -4.75
N GLY A 93 11.36 -6.82 -5.36
CA GLY A 93 12.75 -6.76 -4.90
C GLY A 93 13.31 -5.32 -4.89
N ALA A 94 12.95 -4.49 -5.88
CA ALA A 94 13.29 -3.08 -5.89
C ALA A 94 12.64 -2.30 -4.74
N ILE A 95 11.36 -2.59 -4.43
CA ILE A 95 10.65 -2.01 -3.27
C ILE A 95 11.35 -2.39 -1.96
N LEU A 96 11.70 -3.67 -1.77
CA LEU A 96 12.42 -4.13 -0.58
C LEU A 96 13.80 -3.48 -0.43
N ARG A 97 14.56 -3.33 -1.52
CA ARG A 97 15.86 -2.63 -1.48
C ARG A 97 15.71 -1.17 -1.11
N ALA A 98 14.71 -0.48 -1.68
CA ALA A 98 14.41 0.91 -1.32
C ALA A 98 14.03 1.03 0.17
N LEU A 99 13.22 0.10 0.69
CA LEU A 99 12.84 0.05 2.11
C LEU A 99 14.06 -0.19 3.01
N GLN A 100 14.93 -1.13 2.67
CA GLN A 100 16.15 -1.42 3.43
C GLN A 100 17.12 -0.24 3.42
N ALA A 101 17.29 0.43 2.27
CA ALA A 101 18.11 1.63 2.16
C ALA A 101 17.56 2.79 3.03
N ALA A 102 16.23 2.92 3.12
CA ALA A 102 15.60 3.91 3.98
C ALA A 102 15.78 3.60 5.48
N GLN A 103 15.67 2.33 5.89
CA GLN A 103 15.79 1.90 7.28
C GLN A 103 17.23 1.91 7.82
N ALA A 104 18.25 1.85 6.96
CA ALA A 104 19.66 1.81 7.37
C ALA A 104 20.22 3.15 7.92
N THR A 105 19.38 4.16 8.12
CA THR A 105 19.81 5.48 8.59
C THR A 105 19.69 5.60 10.12
N LYS A 106 20.82 5.87 10.79
CA LYS A 106 20.85 6.15 12.24
C LYS A 106 19.92 7.32 12.61
N ALA A 107 19.17 7.16 13.70
CA ALA A 107 18.29 8.20 14.25
C ALA A 107 19.07 9.52 14.48
N PRO A 108 18.56 10.68 14.03
CA PRO A 108 19.29 11.95 14.09
C PRO A 108 19.61 12.44 15.51
N VAL A 109 18.78 12.17 16.53
CA VAL A 109 19.06 12.59 17.92
C VAL A 109 20.25 11.87 18.56
N GLN A 110 20.54 10.64 18.16
CA GLN A 110 21.78 9.95 18.59
C GLN A 110 23.01 10.74 18.11
N ARG A 111 22.91 11.40 16.95
CA ARG A 111 23.96 12.30 16.45
C ARG A 111 24.04 13.62 17.20
N LEU A 112 22.98 14.07 17.88
CA LEU A 112 23.02 15.30 18.69
C LEU A 112 23.87 15.08 19.94
N ALA A 113 23.64 13.98 20.67
CA ALA A 113 24.47 13.60 21.81
C ALA A 113 25.93 13.37 21.40
N ASP A 114 26.16 12.69 20.27
CA ASP A 114 27.50 12.49 19.70
C ASP A 114 28.15 13.83 19.31
N ARG A 115 27.40 14.76 18.70
CA ARG A 115 27.90 16.08 18.28
C ARG A 115 28.24 16.96 19.49
N VAL A 116 27.37 17.00 20.50
CA VAL A 116 27.63 17.71 21.75
C VAL A 116 28.88 17.12 22.41
N SER A 117 28.98 15.80 22.51
CA SER A 117 30.15 15.11 23.09
C SER A 117 31.43 15.39 22.29
N SER A 118 31.36 15.45 20.95
CA SER A 118 32.52 15.71 20.08
C SER A 118 33.14 17.09 20.27
N VAL A 119 32.37 18.07 20.76
CA VAL A 119 32.86 19.42 21.08
C VAL A 119 33.16 19.55 22.57
N PHE A 120 32.30 19.00 23.42
CA PHE A 120 32.40 19.11 24.88
C PHE A 120 33.63 18.39 25.44
N VAL A 121 33.92 17.17 24.99
CA VAL A 121 35.03 16.36 25.50
C VAL A 121 36.40 17.05 25.25
N PRO A 122 36.73 17.53 24.03
CA PRO A 122 37.95 18.28 23.81
C PRO A 122 38.08 19.53 24.68
N ILE A 123 36.99 20.31 24.85
CA ILE A 123 37.00 21.52 25.69
C ILE A 123 37.35 21.19 27.14
N VAL A 124 36.72 20.15 27.71
CA VAL A 124 37.00 19.70 29.09
C VAL A 124 38.45 19.26 29.24
N LEU A 125 39.00 18.54 28.26
CA LEU A 125 40.40 18.11 28.29
C LEU A 125 41.37 19.30 28.24
N VAL A 126 41.08 20.31 27.42
CA VAL A 126 41.88 21.55 27.37
C VAL A 126 41.80 22.30 28.69
N LEU A 127 40.60 22.43 29.29
CA LEU A 127 40.43 23.06 30.61
C LEU A 127 41.16 22.31 31.72
N ALA A 128 41.11 20.97 31.72
CA ALA A 128 41.84 20.15 32.67
C ALA A 128 43.36 20.30 32.49
N LEU A 129 43.86 20.35 31.25
CA LEU A 129 45.27 20.60 30.97
C LEU A 129 45.71 22.00 31.41
N MET A 130 44.91 23.03 31.12
CA MET A 130 45.19 24.40 31.56
C MET A 130 45.20 24.51 33.08
N THR A 131 44.29 23.79 33.76
CA THR A 131 44.26 23.71 35.22
C THR A 131 45.56 23.10 35.76
N PHE A 132 45.99 21.96 35.19
CA PHE A 132 47.25 21.31 35.58
C PHE A 132 48.45 22.23 35.38
N VAL A 133 48.61 22.79 34.18
CA VAL A 133 49.76 23.65 33.82
C VAL A 133 49.77 24.91 34.66
N GLY A 134 48.62 25.54 34.90
CA GLY A 134 48.52 26.75 35.72
C GLY A 134 48.97 26.51 37.16
N TRP A 135 48.46 25.46 37.82
CA TRP A 135 48.82 25.16 39.20
C TRP A 135 50.30 24.78 39.37
N VAL A 136 50.90 24.12 38.38
CA VAL A 136 52.34 23.79 38.36
C VAL A 136 53.19 25.04 38.10
N ALA A 137 52.82 25.86 37.11
CA ALA A 137 53.58 27.06 36.71
C ALA A 137 53.60 28.14 37.79
N LEU A 138 52.51 28.29 38.57
CA LEU A 138 52.46 29.22 39.69
C LEU A 138 53.29 28.75 40.90
N GLY A 139 53.77 27.50 40.92
CA GLY A 139 54.52 26.92 42.05
C GLY A 139 53.72 26.76 43.35
N SER A 140 52.42 27.04 43.31
CA SER A 140 51.54 27.11 44.48
C SER A 140 51.19 25.76 45.11
N VAL A 141 51.38 24.65 44.38
CA VAL A 141 51.07 23.29 44.84
C VAL A 141 52.00 22.25 44.22
N SER A 142 52.09 21.08 44.85
CA SER A 142 52.84 19.93 44.32
C SER A 142 52.23 19.41 43.00
N ALA A 143 53.05 18.79 42.14
CA ALA A 143 52.57 18.18 40.90
C ALA A 143 51.45 17.13 41.13
N GLY A 144 51.50 16.41 42.27
CA GLY A 144 50.44 15.48 42.66
C GLY A 144 49.11 16.17 42.95
N THR A 145 49.14 17.31 43.65
CA THR A 145 47.94 18.11 43.95
C THR A 145 47.37 18.76 42.68
N ALA A 146 48.22 19.27 41.78
CA ALA A 146 47.78 19.81 40.50
C ALA A 146 47.09 18.75 39.62
N LEU A 147 47.58 17.50 39.65
CA LEU A 147 46.93 16.38 38.97
C LEU A 147 45.55 16.08 39.57
N VAL A 148 45.40 16.11 40.89
CA VAL A 148 44.10 15.96 41.57
C VAL A 148 43.10 17.04 41.14
N HIS A 149 43.55 18.30 40.99
CA HIS A 149 42.69 19.38 40.50
C HIS A 149 42.25 19.14 39.04
N ALA A 150 43.16 18.71 38.17
CA ALA A 150 42.84 18.42 36.77
C ALA A 150 41.87 17.24 36.63
N THR A 151 42.05 16.16 37.42
CA THR A 151 41.12 15.03 37.42
C THR A 151 39.76 15.39 37.98
N ALA A 152 39.68 16.27 38.98
CA ALA A 152 38.42 16.79 39.50
C ALA A 152 37.63 17.55 38.41
N VAL A 153 38.31 18.36 37.57
CA VAL A 153 37.67 19.05 36.44
C VAL A 153 37.03 18.06 35.46
N VAL A 154 37.75 16.99 35.10
CA VAL A 154 37.21 15.95 34.20
C VAL A 154 36.05 15.19 34.85
N LEU A 155 36.17 14.86 36.14
CA LEU A 155 35.17 14.08 36.87
C LEU A 155 33.84 14.83 37.00
N ILE A 156 33.90 16.13 37.35
CA ILE A 156 32.71 16.98 37.50
C ILE A 156 32.03 17.21 36.15
N ALA A 157 32.79 17.23 35.06
CA ALA A 157 32.27 17.46 33.72
C ALA A 157 31.53 16.25 33.11
N CYS A 158 31.55 15.07 33.74
CA CYS A 158 30.96 13.86 33.16
C CYS A 158 29.44 14.00 32.92
N PRO A 159 28.95 13.97 31.66
CA PRO A 159 27.55 14.26 31.35
C PRO A 159 26.66 13.01 31.48
N CYS A 160 26.69 12.31 32.62
CA CYS A 160 25.95 11.06 32.83
C CYS A 160 24.45 11.17 32.54
N ALA A 161 23.83 12.29 32.92
CA ALA A 161 22.40 12.53 32.70
C ALA A 161 22.03 12.73 31.22
N LEU A 162 22.95 13.26 30.41
CA LEU A 162 22.71 13.55 29.00
C LEU A 162 22.47 12.26 28.20
N GLY A 163 23.17 11.18 28.55
CA GLY A 163 23.03 9.88 27.90
C GLY A 163 21.68 9.20 28.13
N LEU A 164 21.00 9.53 29.24
CA LEU A 164 19.70 8.92 29.60
C LEU A 164 18.49 9.78 29.26
N ALA A 165 18.67 11.10 29.11
CA ALA A 165 17.57 12.02 28.85
C ALA A 165 16.76 11.68 27.58
N THR A 166 17.47 11.35 26.48
CA THR A 166 16.82 11.05 25.19
C THR A 166 16.09 9.70 25.19
N PRO A 167 16.71 8.58 25.62
CA PRO A 167 16.00 7.30 25.73
C PRO A 167 14.77 7.36 26.63
N ALA A 168 14.86 8.07 27.77
CA ALA A 168 13.73 8.23 28.69
C ALA A 168 12.56 8.97 28.01
N ALA A 169 12.83 10.11 27.37
CA ALA A 169 11.81 10.88 26.67
C ALA A 169 11.15 10.07 25.52
N ILE A 170 11.94 9.34 24.74
CA ILE A 170 11.44 8.48 23.65
C ILE A 170 10.56 7.36 24.20
N MET A 171 10.98 6.69 25.28
CA MET A 171 10.24 5.59 25.87
C MET A 171 8.89 6.05 26.43
N THR A 172 8.88 7.18 27.17
CA THR A 172 7.63 7.76 27.68
C THR A 172 6.72 8.23 26.54
N GLY A 173 7.27 8.88 25.50
CA GLY A 173 6.51 9.30 24.33
C GLY A 173 5.91 8.14 23.55
N ALA A 174 6.66 7.05 23.36
CA ALA A 174 6.19 5.83 22.73
C ALA A 174 5.07 5.15 23.53
N GLY A 175 5.21 5.10 24.86
CA GLY A 175 4.14 4.60 25.75
C GLY A 175 2.86 5.40 25.59
N ARG A 176 2.95 6.73 25.60
CA ARG A 176 1.78 7.61 25.40
C ARG A 176 1.15 7.46 24.01
N ALA A 177 1.95 7.29 22.97
CA ALA A 177 1.45 7.05 21.62
C ALA A 177 0.68 5.72 21.51
N ALA A 178 1.16 4.66 22.17
CA ALA A 178 0.49 3.37 22.19
C ALA A 178 -0.87 3.42 22.88
N GLU A 179 -1.01 4.20 23.97
CA GLU A 179 -2.30 4.47 24.62
C GLU A 179 -3.31 5.17 23.69
N LEU A 180 -2.82 5.90 22.69
CA LEU A 180 -3.63 6.57 21.66
C LEU A 180 -3.84 5.71 20.40
N GLY A 181 -3.42 4.43 20.42
CA GLY A 181 -3.53 3.52 19.28
C GLY A 181 -2.49 3.76 18.19
N VAL A 182 -1.42 4.52 18.47
CA VAL A 182 -0.35 4.83 17.51
C VAL A 182 0.88 3.96 17.81
N LEU A 183 1.20 3.05 16.90
CA LEU A 183 2.36 2.17 17.02
C LEU A 183 3.57 2.74 16.29
N LEU A 184 4.64 3.01 17.04
CA LEU A 184 5.87 3.59 16.53
C LEU A 184 6.97 2.53 16.42
N LYS A 185 7.55 2.37 15.24
CA LYS A 185 8.67 1.45 15.01
C LYS A 185 9.99 2.19 15.18
N GLY A 186 10.64 2.02 16.33
CA GLY A 186 11.96 2.61 16.63
C GLY A 186 11.92 4.08 17.09
N GLY A 187 12.97 4.50 17.80
CA GLY A 187 13.05 5.83 18.42
C GLY A 187 13.18 7.00 17.43
N GLY A 188 13.78 6.77 16.25
CA GLY A 188 13.91 7.81 15.22
C GLY A 188 12.57 8.27 14.61
N THR A 189 11.52 7.46 14.73
CA THR A 189 10.21 7.73 14.13
C THR A 189 9.48 8.88 14.82
N ILE A 190 9.59 9.00 16.15
CA ILE A 190 9.01 10.13 16.91
C ILE A 190 9.64 11.44 16.47
N GLU A 191 10.96 11.42 16.30
CA GLU A 191 11.74 12.60 15.91
C GLU A 191 11.53 12.99 14.45
N ALA A 192 11.39 12.01 13.56
CA ALA A 192 11.01 12.26 12.18
C ALA A 192 9.61 12.87 12.10
N ALA A 193 8.65 12.30 12.85
CA ALA A 193 7.27 12.77 12.89
C ALA A 193 7.15 14.23 13.38
N SER A 194 7.97 14.66 14.33
CA SER A 194 7.95 16.05 14.83
C SER A 194 8.44 17.09 13.81
N ARG A 195 9.10 16.66 12.73
CA ARG A 195 9.59 17.53 11.64
C ARG A 195 8.76 17.43 10.37
N VAL A 196 7.68 16.66 10.37
CA VAL A 196 6.82 16.52 9.19
C VAL A 196 6.10 17.84 8.92
N ASP A 197 6.35 18.40 7.75
CA ASP A 197 5.63 19.57 7.21
C ASP A 197 4.60 19.18 6.14
N THR A 198 4.73 17.98 5.57
CA THR A 198 3.93 17.51 4.44
C THR A 198 3.52 16.06 4.65
N VAL A 199 2.22 15.78 4.54
CA VAL A 199 1.66 14.43 4.56
C VAL A 199 1.08 14.12 3.19
N VAL A 200 1.61 13.07 2.59
CA VAL A 200 1.09 12.50 1.34
C VAL A 200 0.29 11.26 1.70
N LEU A 201 -1.03 11.33 1.48
CA LEU A 201 -1.97 10.27 1.78
C LEU A 201 -2.18 9.41 0.55
N ASP A 202 -2.15 8.09 0.72
CA ASP A 202 -2.75 7.19 -0.23
C ASP A 202 -4.28 7.36 -0.22
N LYS A 203 -4.96 7.03 -1.32
CA LYS A 203 -6.42 7.11 -1.40
C LYS A 203 -7.05 5.86 -0.79
N THR A 204 -6.78 4.71 -1.41
CA THR A 204 -7.48 3.45 -1.17
C THR A 204 -7.09 2.90 0.20
N GLY A 205 -8.06 2.64 1.09
CA GLY A 205 -7.84 2.11 2.43
C GLY A 205 -7.23 3.10 3.45
N THR A 206 -6.72 4.24 3.00
CA THR A 206 -6.23 5.32 3.87
C THR A 206 -7.30 6.40 4.06
N ILE A 207 -7.67 7.13 3.00
CA ILE A 207 -8.77 8.12 3.01
C ILE A 207 -10.11 7.41 2.92
N THR A 208 -10.17 6.33 2.15
CA THR A 208 -11.36 5.51 1.94
C THR A 208 -11.36 4.25 2.80
N GLN A 209 -12.51 3.58 2.88
CA GLN A 209 -12.68 2.32 3.60
C GLN A 209 -12.03 1.14 2.85
N GLY A 210 -11.65 1.31 1.57
CA GLY A 210 -11.14 0.22 0.74
C GLY A 210 -12.23 -0.78 0.34
N ALA A 211 -13.49 -0.36 0.41
CA ALA A 211 -14.66 -1.19 0.17
C ALA A 211 -15.58 -0.49 -0.82
N MET A 212 -15.69 -1.06 -2.02
CA MET A 212 -16.57 -0.56 -3.06
C MET A 212 -18.03 -0.68 -2.61
N THR A 213 -18.81 0.37 -2.83
CA THR A 213 -20.24 0.41 -2.54
C THR A 213 -21.00 0.98 -3.73
N LEU A 214 -22.23 0.52 -3.94
CA LEU A 214 -23.11 1.10 -4.94
C LEU A 214 -23.45 2.55 -4.53
N ALA A 215 -23.06 3.51 -5.35
CA ALA A 215 -23.46 4.90 -5.19
C ALA A 215 -24.87 5.10 -5.75
N GLU A 216 -25.04 4.79 -7.03
CA GLU A 216 -26.25 5.16 -7.75
C GLU A 216 -26.50 4.27 -8.96
N VAL A 217 -27.78 4.15 -9.35
CA VAL A 217 -28.20 3.50 -10.59
C VAL A 217 -29.04 4.48 -11.37
N ARG A 218 -28.68 4.71 -12.64
CA ARG A 218 -29.36 5.59 -13.58
C ARG A 218 -29.91 4.74 -14.70
N THR A 219 -31.21 4.74 -14.90
CA THR A 219 -31.84 3.94 -15.95
C THR A 219 -31.91 4.71 -17.27
N LEU A 220 -31.94 3.97 -18.37
CA LEU A 220 -32.14 4.48 -19.71
C LEU A 220 -33.47 3.92 -20.25
N ASP A 221 -34.14 4.70 -21.11
CA ASP A 221 -35.31 4.28 -21.88
C ASP A 221 -36.45 3.64 -21.05
N GLY A 222 -36.67 4.13 -19.81
CA GLY A 222 -37.82 3.76 -18.97
C GLY A 222 -37.69 2.42 -18.22
N ALA A 223 -36.51 1.78 -18.24
CA ALA A 223 -36.25 0.60 -17.43
C ALA A 223 -36.38 0.92 -15.92
N ALA A 224 -36.87 -0.05 -15.15
CA ALA A 224 -36.96 0.09 -13.70
C ALA A 224 -35.56 -0.03 -13.07
N THR A 225 -35.27 0.79 -12.06
CA THR A 225 -33.97 0.79 -11.35
C THR A 225 -33.62 -0.59 -10.80
N ASP A 226 -34.62 -1.28 -10.24
CA ASP A 226 -34.45 -2.62 -9.66
C ASP A 226 -34.19 -3.69 -10.73
N GLU A 227 -34.75 -3.51 -11.93
CA GLU A 227 -34.49 -4.41 -13.05
C GLU A 227 -33.04 -4.26 -13.53
N VAL A 228 -32.55 -3.03 -13.70
CA VAL A 228 -31.16 -2.77 -14.09
C VAL A 228 -30.20 -3.31 -13.04
N LEU A 229 -30.46 -3.04 -11.75
CA LEU A 229 -29.60 -3.49 -10.66
C LEU A 229 -29.65 -5.01 -10.48
N GLY A 230 -30.82 -5.64 -10.61
CA GLY A 230 -30.96 -7.10 -10.53
C GLY A 230 -30.24 -7.82 -11.66
N LEU A 231 -30.32 -7.30 -12.89
CA LEU A 231 -29.59 -7.87 -14.03
C LEU A 231 -28.08 -7.67 -13.91
N ALA A 232 -27.63 -6.49 -13.46
CA ALA A 232 -26.22 -6.24 -13.19
C ALA A 232 -25.69 -7.21 -12.11
N ALA A 233 -26.40 -7.35 -11.00
CA ALA A 233 -26.04 -8.28 -9.93
C ALA A 233 -26.02 -9.74 -10.40
N ALA A 234 -26.91 -10.13 -11.31
CA ALA A 234 -26.91 -11.48 -11.87
C ALA A 234 -25.61 -11.75 -12.64
N VAL A 235 -25.20 -10.85 -13.54
CA VAL A 235 -23.91 -10.98 -14.25
C VAL A 235 -22.74 -11.01 -13.28
N GLU A 236 -22.72 -10.08 -12.33
CA GLU A 236 -21.62 -9.87 -11.39
C GLU A 236 -21.50 -11.00 -10.34
N THR A 237 -22.50 -11.86 -10.18
CA THR A 237 -22.40 -13.03 -9.28
C THR A 237 -21.27 -14.00 -9.72
N GLY A 238 -20.89 -13.99 -11.00
CA GLY A 238 -19.78 -14.79 -11.54
C GLY A 238 -18.41 -14.09 -11.52
N SER A 239 -18.31 -12.87 -10.99
CA SER A 239 -17.12 -12.02 -11.04
C SER A 239 -16.52 -11.85 -9.64
N GLU A 240 -15.18 -11.90 -9.54
CA GLU A 240 -14.45 -11.68 -8.27
C GLU A 240 -14.04 -10.22 -8.06
N HIS A 241 -14.40 -9.35 -8.99
CA HIS A 241 -14.04 -7.95 -8.93
C HIS A 241 -14.72 -7.27 -7.72
N PRO A 242 -14.04 -6.41 -6.93
CA PRO A 242 -14.66 -5.72 -5.79
C PRO A 242 -15.96 -4.96 -6.13
N ILE A 243 -16.04 -4.48 -7.37
CA ILE A 243 -17.22 -3.83 -7.97
C ILE A 243 -18.39 -4.81 -8.09
N ALA A 244 -18.11 -6.04 -8.51
CA ALA A 244 -19.10 -7.12 -8.57
C ALA A 244 -19.72 -7.36 -7.20
N GLY A 245 -18.86 -7.50 -6.19
CA GLY A 245 -19.27 -7.63 -4.79
C GLY A 245 -20.15 -6.47 -4.33
N ALA A 246 -19.79 -5.24 -4.67
CA ALA A 246 -20.57 -4.04 -4.33
C ALA A 246 -21.97 -4.03 -4.94
N VAL A 247 -22.09 -4.40 -6.22
CA VAL A 247 -23.37 -4.46 -6.95
C VAL A 247 -24.26 -5.57 -6.41
N VAL A 248 -23.71 -6.77 -6.20
CA VAL A 248 -24.43 -7.92 -5.64
C VAL A 248 -24.89 -7.65 -4.20
N ALA A 249 -24.02 -7.08 -3.36
CA ALA A 249 -24.37 -6.72 -1.99
C ALA A 249 -25.48 -5.66 -1.96
N ALA A 250 -25.41 -4.67 -2.86
CA ALA A 250 -26.43 -3.63 -2.94
C ALA A 250 -27.80 -4.19 -3.37
N ALA A 251 -27.86 -5.07 -4.38
CA ALA A 251 -29.09 -5.73 -4.79
C ALA A 251 -29.71 -6.54 -3.63
N ARG A 252 -28.89 -7.32 -2.90
CA ARG A 252 -29.33 -8.07 -1.72
C ARG A 252 -29.84 -7.17 -0.59
N SER A 253 -29.14 -6.08 -0.30
CA SER A 253 -29.53 -5.14 0.78
C SER A 253 -30.83 -4.39 0.51
N ARG A 254 -31.26 -4.31 -0.75
CA ARG A 254 -32.50 -3.67 -1.20
C ARG A 254 -33.62 -4.69 -1.47
N ASP A 255 -33.41 -5.96 -1.10
CA ASP A 255 -34.34 -7.07 -1.37
C ASP A 255 -34.72 -7.21 -2.86
N ILE A 256 -33.81 -6.83 -3.77
CA ILE A 256 -34.02 -6.96 -5.20
C ILE A 256 -33.73 -8.40 -5.62
N ALA A 257 -34.67 -9.00 -6.34
CA ALA A 257 -34.53 -10.36 -6.86
C ALA A 257 -33.38 -10.43 -7.87
N ILE A 258 -32.35 -11.22 -7.56
CA ILE A 258 -31.26 -11.53 -8.48
C ILE A 258 -31.68 -12.75 -9.31
N PRO A 259 -31.97 -12.60 -10.61
CA PRO A 259 -32.37 -13.72 -11.46
C PRO A 259 -31.19 -14.70 -11.66
N PRO A 260 -31.47 -16.00 -11.86
CA PRO A 260 -30.43 -16.97 -12.18
C PRO A 260 -29.77 -16.63 -13.51
N SER A 261 -28.46 -16.80 -13.56
CA SER A 261 -27.59 -16.50 -14.69
C SER A 261 -26.74 -17.73 -15.06
N SER A 262 -26.37 -17.82 -16.33
CA SER A 262 -25.47 -18.85 -16.86
C SER A 262 -24.44 -18.24 -17.82
N ASP A 263 -23.45 -19.05 -18.25
CA ASP A 263 -22.47 -18.67 -19.27
C ASP A 263 -21.67 -17.40 -18.94
N HIS A 264 -21.30 -17.23 -17.66
CA HIS A 264 -20.51 -16.10 -17.21
C HIS A 264 -19.16 -16.03 -17.93
N ARG A 265 -18.85 -14.87 -18.49
CA ARG A 265 -17.54 -14.54 -19.07
C ARG A 265 -17.09 -13.20 -18.52
N VAL A 266 -15.89 -13.18 -17.96
CA VAL A 266 -15.20 -11.94 -17.59
C VAL A 266 -14.19 -11.65 -18.68
N THR A 267 -14.28 -10.47 -19.29
CA THR A 267 -13.30 -10.00 -20.28
C THR A 267 -12.40 -8.97 -19.61
N PRO A 268 -11.10 -9.29 -19.43
CA PRO A 268 -10.11 -8.41 -18.82
C PRO A 268 -10.18 -6.97 -19.34
N GLY A 269 -10.36 -5.99 -18.44
CA GLY A 269 -10.39 -4.57 -18.77
C GLY A 269 -11.60 -4.06 -19.57
N ALA A 270 -12.52 -4.95 -19.98
CA ALA A 270 -13.71 -4.60 -20.75
C ALA A 270 -15.01 -4.72 -19.94
N GLY A 271 -15.15 -5.78 -19.12
CA GLY A 271 -16.36 -6.01 -18.33
C GLY A 271 -16.70 -7.50 -18.13
N ALA A 272 -17.93 -7.76 -17.71
CA ALA A 272 -18.48 -9.11 -17.54
C ALA A 272 -19.76 -9.28 -18.36
N THR A 273 -20.01 -10.51 -18.82
CA THR A 273 -21.18 -10.90 -19.61
C THR A 273 -21.77 -12.17 -19.03
N ALA A 274 -23.09 -12.29 -18.97
CA ALA A 274 -23.78 -13.54 -18.65
C ALA A 274 -25.14 -13.62 -19.36
N ARG A 275 -25.70 -14.83 -19.43
CA ARG A 275 -27.04 -15.06 -19.95
C ARG A 275 -28.05 -15.07 -18.81
N VAL A 276 -29.06 -14.21 -18.88
CA VAL A 276 -30.06 -14.01 -17.82
C VAL A 276 -31.44 -13.99 -18.45
N ARG A 277 -32.34 -14.89 -18.00
CA ARG A 277 -33.71 -15.03 -18.56
C ARG A 277 -33.74 -15.14 -20.10
N GLY A 278 -32.72 -15.77 -20.69
CA GLY A 278 -32.60 -15.97 -22.14
C GLY A 278 -31.91 -14.84 -22.91
N ALA A 279 -31.77 -13.64 -22.33
CA ALA A 279 -31.08 -12.49 -22.91
C ALA A 279 -29.60 -12.45 -22.53
N THR A 280 -28.78 -11.84 -23.38
CA THR A 280 -27.37 -11.55 -23.07
C THR A 280 -27.27 -10.25 -22.31
N ILE A 281 -26.71 -10.28 -21.10
CA ILE A 281 -26.50 -9.09 -20.28
C ILE A 281 -24.99 -8.81 -20.18
N ASP A 282 -24.60 -7.58 -20.47
CA ASP A 282 -23.22 -7.11 -20.35
C ASP A 282 -23.13 -6.00 -19.29
N VAL A 283 -22.12 -6.06 -18.43
CA VAL A 283 -21.73 -4.99 -17.51
C VAL A 283 -20.32 -4.58 -17.88
N CYS A 284 -20.16 -3.39 -18.46
CA CYS A 284 -18.90 -2.97 -19.08
C CYS A 284 -18.59 -1.50 -18.83
N ARG A 285 -17.33 -1.10 -19.05
CA ARG A 285 -16.96 0.32 -19.02
C ARG A 285 -17.70 1.09 -20.12
N PRO A 286 -18.04 2.37 -19.89
CA PRO A 286 -18.67 3.20 -20.91
C PRO A 286 -17.82 3.25 -22.18
N GLN A 287 -18.45 3.00 -23.33
CA GLN A 287 -17.78 3.08 -24.62
C GLN A 287 -18.15 4.39 -25.32
N ALA A 288 -17.18 5.04 -25.97
CA ALA A 288 -17.38 6.34 -26.63
C ALA A 288 -18.48 6.35 -27.71
N ARG A 289 -18.93 5.17 -28.17
CA ARG A 289 -19.98 5.02 -29.18
C ARG A 289 -21.41 5.08 -28.59
N GLU A 290 -21.55 5.11 -27.27
CA GLU A 290 -22.84 5.08 -26.57
C GLU A 290 -23.42 6.46 -26.30
N THR A 291 -23.93 7.12 -27.34
CA THR A 291 -24.44 8.50 -27.28
C THR A 291 -25.46 8.78 -26.16
N ARG A 292 -26.20 7.77 -25.69
CA ARG A 292 -27.17 7.91 -24.56
C ARG A 292 -26.58 7.60 -23.19
N ALA A 293 -25.68 6.63 -23.08
CA ALA A 293 -25.13 6.20 -21.79
C ALA A 293 -23.92 7.04 -21.37
N THR A 294 -23.13 7.54 -22.32
CA THR A 294 -21.92 8.34 -22.06
C THR A 294 -22.21 9.60 -21.22
N PRO A 295 -23.21 10.45 -21.53
CA PRO A 295 -23.49 11.64 -20.71
C PRO A 295 -23.87 11.30 -19.25
N VAL A 296 -24.58 10.19 -19.05
CA VAL A 296 -24.97 9.71 -17.71
C VAL A 296 -23.77 9.17 -16.95
N ALA A 297 -22.92 8.40 -17.62
CA ALA A 297 -21.68 7.88 -17.06
C ALA A 297 -20.72 9.00 -16.68
N ASP A 298 -20.53 9.99 -17.55
CA ASP A 298 -19.68 11.16 -17.30
C ASP A 298 -20.21 11.98 -16.11
N GLY A 299 -21.54 12.12 -16.00
CA GLY A 299 -22.18 12.74 -14.85
C GLY A 299 -21.86 12.02 -13.54
N LEU A 300 -21.94 10.69 -13.50
CA LEU A 300 -21.55 9.89 -12.33
C LEU A 300 -20.04 10.00 -12.03
N ALA A 301 -19.20 9.97 -13.07
CA ALA A 301 -17.76 10.12 -12.96
C ALA A 301 -17.34 11.49 -12.39
N ALA A 302 -18.03 12.56 -12.78
CA ALA A 302 -17.80 13.90 -12.24
C ALA A 302 -18.09 14.00 -10.73
N HIS A 303 -18.91 13.10 -10.17
CA HIS A 303 -19.18 12.99 -8.73
C HIS A 303 -18.26 11.98 -8.02
N GLY A 304 -17.22 11.49 -8.70
CA GLY A 304 -16.22 10.57 -8.14
C GLY A 304 -16.64 9.10 -8.13
N ALA A 305 -17.73 8.73 -8.81
CA ALA A 305 -18.11 7.34 -9.00
C ALA A 305 -17.41 6.72 -10.21
N THR A 306 -17.17 5.42 -10.17
CA THR A 306 -16.75 4.64 -11.34
C THR A 306 -18.00 4.09 -12.03
N PRO A 307 -18.38 4.61 -13.22
CA PRO A 307 -19.59 4.17 -13.92
C PRO A 307 -19.36 2.89 -14.72
N PHE A 308 -20.38 2.04 -14.76
CA PHE A 308 -20.47 0.84 -15.60
C PHE A 308 -21.81 0.83 -16.33
N VAL A 309 -21.79 0.54 -17.62
CA VAL A 309 -23.00 0.45 -18.44
C VAL A 309 -23.51 -0.98 -18.41
N VAL A 310 -24.81 -1.12 -18.17
CA VAL A 310 -25.54 -2.38 -18.22
C VAL A 310 -26.26 -2.44 -19.56
N ARG A 311 -26.00 -3.48 -20.35
CA ARG A 311 -26.63 -3.70 -21.65
C ARG A 311 -27.47 -4.97 -21.63
N ARG A 312 -28.55 -4.96 -22.41
CA ARG A 312 -29.37 -6.13 -22.73
C ARG A 312 -29.35 -6.32 -24.24
N ASP A 313 -28.86 -7.48 -24.69
CA ASP A 313 -28.71 -7.83 -26.09
C ASP A 313 -28.03 -6.72 -26.92
N GLY A 314 -26.98 -6.12 -26.33
CA GLY A 314 -26.21 -5.03 -26.93
C GLY A 314 -26.80 -3.62 -26.77
N VAL A 315 -28.01 -3.47 -26.22
CA VAL A 315 -28.66 -2.17 -26.00
C VAL A 315 -28.43 -1.68 -24.56
N PRO A 316 -27.88 -0.48 -24.33
CA PRO A 316 -27.73 0.10 -22.99
C PRO A 316 -29.09 0.34 -22.32
N ILE A 317 -29.30 -0.26 -21.14
CA ILE A 317 -30.53 -0.12 -20.34
C ILE A 317 -30.32 0.69 -19.06
N GLY A 318 -29.07 0.93 -18.66
CA GLY A 318 -28.75 1.75 -17.51
C GLY A 318 -27.26 1.86 -17.23
N VAL A 319 -26.91 2.72 -16.27
CA VAL A 319 -25.56 2.95 -15.78
C VAL A 319 -25.55 2.77 -14.26
N VAL A 320 -24.60 1.99 -13.77
CA VAL A 320 -24.38 1.69 -12.36
C VAL A 320 -23.09 2.40 -11.93
N GLY A 321 -23.18 3.28 -10.94
CA GLY A 321 -22.04 3.97 -10.35
C GLY A 321 -21.64 3.32 -9.04
N VAL A 322 -20.36 2.96 -8.90
CA VAL A 322 -19.79 2.48 -7.64
C VAL A 322 -18.74 3.45 -7.11
N VAL A 323 -18.64 3.57 -5.80
CA VAL A 323 -17.68 4.43 -5.11
C VAL A 323 -16.96 3.66 -4.01
N ASP A 324 -15.69 3.97 -3.80
CA ASP A 324 -15.00 3.61 -2.57
C ASP A 324 -15.35 4.65 -1.49
N ARG A 325 -16.00 4.20 -0.42
CA ARG A 325 -16.57 5.11 0.57
C ARG A 325 -15.47 5.80 1.35
N ILE A 326 -15.52 7.12 1.43
CA ILE A 326 -14.61 7.92 2.27
C ILE A 326 -14.85 7.59 3.76
N LYS A 327 -13.79 7.44 4.56
CA LYS A 327 -13.92 7.23 6.00
C LYS A 327 -14.61 8.44 6.66
N PRO A 328 -15.56 8.25 7.59
CA PRO A 328 -16.26 9.35 8.27
C PRO A 328 -15.33 10.40 8.87
N GLU A 329 -14.20 9.96 9.41
CA GLU A 329 -13.18 10.78 10.06
C GLU A 329 -12.14 11.38 9.12
N ALA A 330 -12.10 11.02 7.83
CA ALA A 330 -11.04 11.46 6.92
C ALA A 330 -11.02 12.99 6.77
N SER A 331 -12.19 13.61 6.60
CA SER A 331 -12.31 15.06 6.44
C SER A 331 -11.84 15.83 7.68
N SER A 332 -12.24 15.39 8.87
CA SER A 332 -11.83 16.03 10.12
C SER A 332 -10.35 15.81 10.42
N ALA A 333 -9.79 14.63 10.08
CA ALA A 333 -8.36 14.36 10.21
C ALA A 333 -7.52 15.26 9.30
N ILE A 334 -7.90 15.41 8.03
CA ILE A 334 -7.21 16.30 7.06
C ILE A 334 -7.32 17.75 7.51
N ALA A 335 -8.48 18.19 8.00
CA ALA A 335 -8.65 19.55 8.52
C ALA A 335 -7.73 19.83 9.72
N ARG A 336 -7.58 18.86 10.64
CA ARG A 336 -6.67 18.97 11.77
C ARG A 336 -5.20 19.06 11.36
N LEU A 337 -4.77 18.25 10.38
CA LEU A 337 -3.41 18.34 9.82
C LEU A 337 -3.14 19.72 9.22
N ARG A 338 -4.07 20.24 8.42
CA ARG A 338 -3.95 21.59 7.84
C ARG A 338 -3.92 22.69 8.91
N ALA A 339 -4.72 22.55 9.97
CA ALA A 339 -4.72 23.49 11.10
C ALA A 339 -3.38 23.47 11.88
N MET A 340 -2.64 22.36 11.84
CA MET A 340 -1.28 22.27 12.39
C MET A 340 -0.21 22.88 11.46
N GLY A 341 -0.59 23.44 10.30
CA GLY A 341 0.34 23.97 9.31
C GLY A 341 0.96 22.91 8.40
N ILE A 342 0.45 21.67 8.43
CA ILE A 342 0.94 20.57 7.60
C ILE A 342 0.25 20.60 6.24
N SER A 343 1.04 20.59 5.17
CA SER A 343 0.55 20.44 3.80
C SER A 343 0.03 19.02 3.57
N VAL A 344 -1.17 18.88 3.00
CA VAL A 344 -1.76 17.55 2.77
C VAL A 344 -2.06 17.37 1.29
N SER A 345 -1.45 16.34 0.70
CA SER A 345 -1.63 15.93 -0.69
C SER A 345 -2.10 14.47 -0.75
N MET A 346 -2.74 14.09 -1.85
CA MET A 346 -3.16 12.71 -2.12
C MET A 346 -2.38 12.17 -3.32
N VAL A 347 -1.97 10.90 -3.24
CA VAL A 347 -1.40 10.14 -4.35
C VAL A 347 -2.22 8.87 -4.50
N THR A 348 -2.61 8.55 -5.73
CA THR A 348 -3.37 7.34 -6.10
C THR A 348 -2.87 6.87 -7.46
N GLY A 349 -2.94 5.55 -7.68
CA GLY A 349 -2.76 4.96 -9.01
C GLY A 349 -3.92 5.25 -9.95
#